data_AF-Q19VS6-F1
#
_entry.id   AF-Q19VS6-F1
#
_cell.length_a   1.000
_cell.length_b   1.000
_cell.length_c   1.000
_cell.angle_alpha   90.00
_cell.angle_beta   90.00
_cell.angle_gamma   90.00
#
_symmetry.space_group_name_H-M   'P 1'
#
loop_
_entity.id
_entity.type
_entity.pdbx_description
1 polymer ?
#
loop_
_entity_poly.entity_id
_entity_poly.type
_entity_poly.pdbx_seq_one_letter_code
_entity_poly.pdbx_strand_id
1 'polypeptide(L)'
;GKSTTTQNTVAGLAEMGKKVMVVGCDPKADSTRLLLGGLAQKTVLDTLREEGEDVELEDVRKQGYGGTMCTESGGPEPGVGCAG
;
A
#
# COMPACT_ATOMS: atom_id res chain seq x y z
N GLY A 1 7.27 0.06 13.64
CA GLY A 1 8.09 -1.16 13.64
C GLY A 1 7.78 -2.04 12.46
N LYS A 2 6.62 -2.72 12.48
CA LYS A 2 6.17 -3.67 11.45
C LYS A 2 6.38 -3.18 10.01
N SER A 3 5.78 -2.05 9.64
CA SER A 3 5.86 -1.49 8.28
C SER A 3 7.30 -1.19 7.84
N THR A 4 8.14 -0.69 8.75
CA THR A 4 9.55 -0.43 8.47
C THR A 4 10.31 -1.72 8.19
N THR A 5 10.14 -2.75 9.03
CA THR A 5 10.78 -4.04 8.85
C THR A 5 10.34 -4.69 7.54
N THR A 6 9.03 -4.76 7.29
CA THR A 6 8.47 -5.37 6.07
C THR A 6 9.00 -4.71 4.80
N GLN A 7 9.00 -3.38 4.72
CA GLN A 7 9.45 -2.67 3.52
C GLN A 7 10.95 -2.88 3.24
N ASN A 8 11.79 -2.91 4.28
CA ASN A 8 13.21 -3.20 4.10
C ASN A 8 13.47 -4.67 3.74
N THR A 9 12.72 -5.62 4.31
CA THR A 9 12.79 -7.03 3.90
C THR A 9 12.39 -7.20 2.43
N VAL A 10 11.32 -6.53 2.01
CA VAL A 10 10.84 -6.55 0.61
C VAL A 10 11.86 -5.91 -0.33
N ALA A 11 12.48 -4.80 0.06
CA ALA A 11 13.55 -4.18 -0.73
C ALA A 11 14.73 -5.15 -0.93
N GLY A 12 15.17 -5.85 0.12
CA GLY A 12 16.21 -6.88 0.00
C GLY A 12 15.80 -8.04 -0.91
N LEU A 13 14.54 -8.50 -0.84
CA LEU A 13 14.04 -9.52 -1.76
C LEU A 13 14.02 -9.04 -3.22
N ALA A 14 13.67 -7.77 -3.44
CA ALA A 14 13.67 -7.17 -4.77
C ALA A 14 15.10 -7.07 -5.35
N GLU A 15 16.08 -6.69 -4.53
CA GLU A 15 17.51 -6.70 -4.90
C GLU A 15 18.02 -8.11 -5.25
N MET A 16 17.45 -9.15 -4.63
CA MET A 16 17.69 -10.56 -4.97
C MET A 16 16.92 -11.03 -6.22
N GLY A 17 16.31 -10.11 -6.98
CA GLY A 17 15.56 -10.39 -8.20
C GLY A 17 14.20 -11.05 -7.98
N LYS A 18 13.66 -11.02 -6.75
CA LYS A 18 12.32 -11.56 -6.47
C LYS A 18 11.25 -10.55 -6.84
N LYS A 19 10.20 -11.04 -7.50
CA LYS A 19 8.97 -10.27 -7.74
C LYS A 19 8.10 -10.34 -6.49
N VAL A 20 7.89 -9.20 -5.84
CA VAL A 20 7.16 -9.11 -4.57
C VAL A 20 6.09 -8.01 -4.67
N MET A 21 4.93 -8.28 -4.08
CA MET A 21 3.85 -7.32 -3.90
C MET A 21 3.57 -7.10 -2.42
N VAL A 22 3.41 -5.85 -2.01
CA VAL A 22 3.02 -5.44 -0.66
C VAL A 22 1.58 -4.97 -0.67
N VAL A 23 0.77 -5.60 0.19
CA VAL A 23 -0.61 -5.22 0.47
C VAL A 23 -0.65 -4.69 1.90
N GLY A 24 -0.78 -3.38 2.06
CA GLY A 24 -0.96 -2.77 3.37
C GLY A 24 -2.39 -2.94 3.85
N CYS A 25 -2.58 -3.54 5.02
CA CYS A 25 -3.89 -3.75 5.64
C CYS A 25 -4.05 -2.98 6.97
N ASP A 26 -3.07 -2.13 7.30
CA ASP A 26 -3.12 -1.29 8.50
C ASP A 26 -3.91 -0.01 8.18
N PRO A 27 -4.86 0.42 9.03
CA PRO A 27 -5.70 1.59 8.77
C PRO A 27 -4.90 2.89 8.63
N LYS A 28 -3.64 2.93 9.09
CA LYS A 28 -2.73 4.05 8.88
C LYS A 28 -2.29 4.24 7.43
N ALA A 29 -2.40 3.20 6.60
CA ALA A 29 -2.05 3.21 5.18
C ALA A 29 -0.61 3.69 4.87
N ASP A 30 0.38 3.30 5.69
CA ASP A 30 1.79 3.65 5.53
C ASP A 30 2.73 2.45 5.29
N SER A 31 2.16 1.30 4.91
CA SER A 31 2.88 0.03 4.70
C SER A 31 3.76 0.03 3.45
N THR A 32 3.52 0.97 2.53
CA THR A 32 4.19 1.06 1.21
C THR A 32 4.98 2.36 1.03
N ARG A 33 4.90 3.29 1.99
CA ARG A 33 5.45 4.65 1.91
C ARG A 33 6.94 4.69 1.55
N LEU A 34 7.79 3.86 2.16
CA LEU A 34 9.23 3.83 1.91
C LEU A 34 9.54 3.23 0.53
N LEU A 35 8.82 2.19 0.11
CA LEU A 35 8.98 1.58 -1.21
C LEU A 35 8.58 2.54 -2.34
N LEU A 36 7.66 3.48 -2.06
CA LEU A 36 7.22 4.52 -2.99
C LEU A 36 7.95 5.87 -2.80
N GLY A 37 9.12 5.88 -2.16
CA GLY A 37 9.95 7.09 -2.05
C GLY A 37 9.34 8.20 -1.18
N GLY A 38 8.53 7.84 -0.18
CA GLY A 38 7.84 8.78 0.70
C GLY A 38 6.43 9.15 0.25
N LEU A 39 5.97 8.65 -0.90
CA LEU A 39 4.61 8.88 -1.39
C LEU A 39 3.59 8.15 -0.51
N ALA A 40 2.57 8.88 -0.06
CA ALA A 40 1.34 8.29 0.47
C ALA A 40 0.40 8.06 -0.72
N GLN A 41 0.26 6.80 -1.15
CA GLN A 41 -0.65 6.46 -2.23
C GLN A 41 -2.11 6.45 -1.75
N LYS A 42 -3.04 6.76 -2.66
CA LYS A 42 -4.47 6.60 -2.42
C LYS A 42 -4.78 5.13 -2.13
N THR A 43 -5.70 4.87 -1.21
CA THR A 43 -6.05 3.51 -0.80
C THR A 43 -7.12 2.92 -1.70
N VAL A 44 -7.27 1.59 -1.70
CA VAL A 44 -8.34 0.89 -2.43
C VAL A 44 -9.71 1.41 -1.98
N LEU A 45 -9.96 1.49 -0.67
CA LEU A 45 -11.24 1.95 -0.15
C LEU A 45 -11.50 3.43 -0.47
N ASP A 46 -10.49 4.30 -0.47
CA ASP A 46 -10.67 5.70 -0.86
C ASP A 46 -10.93 5.84 -2.35
N THR A 47 -10.29 5.00 -3.18
CA THR A 47 -10.50 4.98 -4.63
C THR A 47 -11.93 4.54 -4.95
N LEU A 48 -12.40 3.44 -4.36
CA LEU A 48 -13.78 2.95 -4.51
C LEU A 48 -14.83 3.97 -4.03
N ARG A 49 -14.56 4.76 -2.98
CA ARG A 49 -15.49 5.80 -2.50
C ARG A 49 -15.62 6.95 -3.50
N GLU A 50 -14.54 7.31 -4.17
CA GLU A 50 -14.51 8.44 -5.12
C GLU A 50 -14.99 8.04 -6.52
N GLU A 51 -14.60 6.85 -6.99
CA GLU A 51 -14.77 6.41 -8.38
C GLU A 51 -15.89 5.36 -8.54
N GLY A 52 -16.41 4.82 -7.44
CA GLY A 52 -17.45 3.78 -7.47
C GLY A 52 -16.90 2.42 -7.88
N GLU A 53 -17.61 1.71 -8.75
CA GLU A 53 -17.20 0.38 -9.24
C GLU A 53 -16.27 0.46 -10.46
N ASP A 54 -16.07 1.64 -11.04
CA ASP A 54 -15.22 1.87 -12.21
C ASP A 54 -13.73 2.03 -11.82
N VAL A 55 -13.23 1.12 -10.97
CA VAL A 55 -11.83 1.11 -10.49
C VAL A 55 -11.03 0.04 -11.20
N GLU A 56 -9.93 0.44 -11.82
CA GLU A 56 -8.98 -0.46 -12.45
C GLU A 56 -7.79 -0.76 -11.53
N LEU A 57 -7.05 -1.83 -11.85
CA LEU A 57 -5.90 -2.24 -11.04
C LEU A 57 -4.80 -1.16 -10.98
N GLU A 58 -4.69 -0.35 -12.03
CA GLU A 58 -3.69 0.70 -12.17
C GLU A 58 -3.94 1.89 -11.23
N ASP A 59 -5.20 2.10 -10.84
CA ASP A 59 -5.60 3.20 -9.94
C ASP A 59 -5.14 2.95 -8.51
N VAL A 60 -5.11 1.68 -8.10
CA VAL A 60 -4.83 1.26 -6.71
C VAL A 60 -3.46 0.63 -6.51
N ARG A 61 -2.77 0.24 -7.59
CA ARG A 61 -1.50 -0.48 -7.53
C ARG A 61 -0.37 0.29 -8.20
N LYS A 62 0.65 0.65 -7.42
CA LYS A 62 1.83 1.37 -7.91
C LYS A 62 3.08 0.51 -7.92
N GLN A 63 3.99 0.80 -8.85
CA GLN A 63 5.33 0.23 -8.84
C GLN A 63 6.25 1.07 -7.94
N GLY A 64 6.99 0.41 -7.06
CA GLY A 64 7.96 1.00 -6.13
C GLY A 64 9.39 0.53 -6.38
N TYR A 65 10.23 0.70 -5.36
CA TYR A 65 11.65 0.33 -5.37
C TYR A 65 11.86 -1.13 -5.83
N GLY A 66 12.88 -1.36 -6.66
CA GLY A 66 13.23 -2.68 -7.16
C GLY A 66 12.14 -3.37 -7.99
N GLY A 67 11.18 -2.61 -8.53
CA GLY A 67 10.06 -3.16 -9.30
C GLY A 67 8.98 -3.84 -8.45
N THR A 68 8.98 -3.60 -7.13
CA THR A 68 7.95 -4.08 -6.22
C THR A 68 6.58 -3.48 -6.55
N MET A 69 5.51 -4.24 -6.34
CA MET A 69 4.14 -3.72 -6.48
C MET A 69 3.59 -3.35 -5.10
N CYS A 70 2.93 -2.21 -5.01
CA CYS A 70 2.45 -1.65 -3.75
C CYS A 70 0.96 -1.32 -3.87
N THR A 71 0.18 -1.67 -2.85
CA THR A 71 -1.22 -1.24 -2.67
C THR A 71 -1.51 -1.07 -1.18
N GLU A 72 -2.45 -0.19 -0.84
CA GLU A 72 -2.97 -0.01 0.52
C GLU A 72 -4.47 -0.29 0.51
N SER A 73 -4.98 -1.13 1.42
CA SER A 73 -6.42 -1.39 1.51
C SER A 73 -7.16 -0.13 1.92
N GLY A 74 -6.57 0.66 2.82
CA GLY A 74 -7.28 1.70 3.55
C GLY A 74 -8.11 1.12 4.69
N GLY A 75 -8.79 2.00 5.41
CA GLY A 75 -9.64 1.67 6.54
C GLY A 75 -11.00 2.33 6.46
N PRO A 76 -11.88 2.06 7.43
CA PRO A 76 -13.14 2.81 7.58
C PRO A 76 -12.84 4.31 7.77
N GLU A 77 -13.84 5.16 7.49
CA GLU A 77 -13.72 6.58 7.77
C GLU A 77 -13.37 6.82 9.26
N PRO A 78 -12.51 7.80 9.57
CA PRO A 78 -12.20 8.17 10.94
C PRO A 78 -13.48 8.40 11.76
N GLY A 79 -13.69 7.57 12.79
CA GLY A 79 -14.85 7.68 13.68
C GLY A 79 -16.02 6.73 13.41
N VAL A 80 -15.99 5.90 12.36
CA VAL A 80 -17.12 5.03 11.96
C VAL A 80 -16.81 3.52 12.08
N GLY A 81 -15.58 3.13 12.41
CA GLY A 81 -15.19 1.73 12.59
C GLY A 81 -14.05 1.56 13.59
N CYS A 82 -13.96 0.36 14.18
CA CYS A 82 -13.08 -0.02 15.29
C CYS A 82 -11.67 0.59 15.21
N ALA A 83 -11.54 1.75 15.84
CA ALA A 83 -10.28 2.24 16.32
C ALA A 83 -9.90 1.41 17.55
N GLY A 84 -8.61 1.12 17.68
CA GLY A 84 -8.02 1.10 19.01
C GLY A 84 -8.09 2.47 19.64
#